data_AF-A0A953UIY5-F1
#
_entry.id   AF-A0A953UIY5-F1
#
_cell.length_a   1.000
_cell.length_b   1.000
_cell.length_c   1.000
_cell.angle_alpha   90.00
_cell.angle_beta   90.00
_cell.angle_gamma   90.00
#
_symmetry.space_group_name_H-M   'P 1'
#
loop_
_entity.id
_entity.type
_entity.pdbx_description
1 polymer ?
#
loop_
_entity_poly.entity_id
_entity_poly.type
_entity_poly.pdbx_seq_one_letter_code
_entity_poly.pdbx_strand_id
1 'polypeptide(L)'
;MNERHLGIDAGRLIAGGGSSGGSIAAFAAYNTTFEPDDEDGSISSKPDALVLINPAFGFSDDRSRLTPEQRQAAEGPLGAFITSWKVTKGGPPAILFFGTEDPFQDKARDFARQLIAAGTRAEFYTAEGQRHAFFNRSDSSPWQTLVLRQIDLFLASLGYLRGDPVIGIPADTTVTLQRVRL
;
A
#
# COMPACT_ATOMS: atom_id res chain seq x y z
N MET A 1 -29.05 2.30 -2.06
CA MET A 1 -28.10 3.07 -2.88
C MET A 1 -27.73 4.33 -2.13
N ASN A 2 -26.60 4.29 -1.42
CA ASN A 2 -26.07 5.40 -0.62
C ASN A 2 -25.17 6.32 -1.46
N GLU A 3 -24.63 5.85 -2.60
CA GLU A 3 -23.65 6.58 -3.39
C GLU A 3 -24.20 7.88 -4.00
N ARG A 4 -25.47 7.88 -4.44
CA ARG A 4 -26.15 9.09 -4.94
C ARG A 4 -26.40 10.13 -3.84
N HIS A 5 -26.56 9.68 -2.60
CA HIS A 5 -26.76 10.57 -1.45
C HIS A 5 -25.43 11.19 -0.99
N LEU A 6 -24.33 10.45 -1.11
CA LEU A 6 -22.99 10.90 -0.74
C LEU A 6 -22.25 11.64 -1.87
N GLY A 7 -22.77 11.63 -3.10
CA GLY A 7 -22.11 12.22 -4.27
C GLY A 7 -20.84 11.48 -4.68
N ILE A 8 -20.78 10.17 -4.43
CA ILE A 8 -19.61 9.31 -4.68
C ILE A 8 -19.81 8.54 -5.98
N ASP A 9 -18.76 8.48 -6.81
CA ASP A 9 -18.69 7.54 -7.93
C ASP A 9 -18.25 6.16 -7.40
N ALA A 10 -19.18 5.20 -7.38
CA ALA A 10 -18.94 3.86 -6.86
C ALA A 10 -17.94 3.03 -7.68
N GLY A 11 -17.60 3.47 -8.91
CA GLY A 11 -16.53 2.87 -9.71
C GLY A 11 -15.18 3.57 -9.54
N ARG A 12 -15.05 4.44 -8.53
CA ARG A 12 -13.82 5.20 -8.24
C ARG A 12 -13.49 5.22 -6.76
N LEU A 13 -13.58 4.06 -6.10
CA LEU A 13 -13.26 3.90 -4.70
C LEU A 13 -11.79 3.55 -4.52
N ILE A 14 -11.04 4.44 -3.86
CA ILE A 14 -9.63 4.23 -3.57
C ILE A 14 -9.51 3.82 -2.10
N ALA A 15 -8.85 2.70 -1.83
CA ALA A 15 -8.45 2.36 -0.47
C ALA A 15 -6.96 2.64 -0.27
N GLY A 16 -6.60 3.21 0.87
CA GLY A 16 -5.21 3.46 1.18
C GLY A 16 -4.95 3.63 2.66
N GLY A 17 -3.68 3.52 3.04
CA GLY A 17 -3.29 3.63 4.44
C GLY A 17 -1.81 3.37 4.69
N GLY A 18 -1.38 3.73 5.89
CA GLY A 18 -0.05 3.47 6.42
C GLY A 18 -0.01 2.21 7.28
N SER A 19 1.06 1.42 7.17
CA SER A 19 1.34 0.26 8.03
C SER A 19 0.18 -0.73 8.07
N SER A 20 -0.39 -1.03 9.24
CA SER A 20 -1.56 -1.91 9.38
C SER A 20 -2.77 -1.44 8.56
N GLY A 21 -3.00 -0.14 8.45
CA GLY A 21 -4.07 0.42 7.60
C GLY A 21 -3.82 0.15 6.11
N GLY A 22 -2.56 0.16 5.68
CA GLY A 22 -2.17 -0.23 4.32
C GLY A 22 -2.40 -1.73 4.08
N SER A 23 -2.08 -2.59 5.05
CA SER A 23 -2.39 -4.02 4.96
C SER A 23 -3.89 -4.26 4.82
N ILE A 24 -4.71 -3.63 5.66
CA ILE A 24 -6.18 -3.76 5.61
C ILE A 24 -6.72 -3.28 4.26
N ALA A 25 -6.24 -2.14 3.75
CA ALA A 25 -6.64 -1.63 2.44
C ALA A 25 -6.35 -2.64 1.32
N ALA A 26 -5.18 -3.27 1.32
CA ALA A 26 -4.84 -4.30 0.34
C ALA A 26 -5.67 -5.57 0.52
N PHE A 27 -6.01 -5.93 1.76
CA PHE A 27 -6.76 -7.15 2.07
C PHE A 27 -8.20 -7.07 1.60
N ALA A 28 -8.80 -5.88 1.55
CA ALA A 28 -10.11 -5.68 0.92
C ALA A 28 -10.14 -6.16 -0.56
N ALA A 29 -8.98 -6.26 -1.24
CA ALA A 29 -8.88 -6.79 -2.60
C ALA A 29 -8.33 -8.21 -2.70
N TYR A 30 -7.48 -8.64 -1.76
CA TYR A 30 -6.62 -9.81 -1.92
C TYR A 30 -6.66 -10.79 -0.75
N ASN A 31 -7.47 -10.56 0.28
CA ASN A 31 -7.74 -11.56 1.31
C ASN A 31 -8.57 -12.72 0.73
N THR A 32 -8.30 -13.93 1.19
CA THR A 32 -9.08 -15.12 0.82
C THR A 32 -9.54 -15.95 2.02
N THR A 33 -9.27 -15.47 3.23
CA THR A 33 -9.41 -16.26 4.47
C THR A 33 -10.45 -15.70 5.42
N PHE A 34 -10.62 -14.37 5.44
CA PHE A 34 -11.47 -13.69 6.41
C PHE A 34 -12.65 -12.99 5.72
N GLU A 35 -13.67 -13.76 5.32
CA GLU A 35 -14.93 -13.23 4.79
C GLU A 35 -16.05 -13.54 5.79
N PRO A 36 -16.83 -12.55 6.24
CA PRO A 36 -17.94 -12.77 7.17
C PRO A 36 -19.15 -13.41 6.47
N ASP A 37 -19.77 -14.40 7.11
CA ASP A 37 -20.93 -15.12 6.56
C ASP A 37 -22.24 -14.31 6.59
N ASP A 38 -22.28 -13.20 7.35
CA ASP A 38 -23.46 -12.36 7.56
C ASP A 38 -23.49 -11.08 6.71
N GLU A 39 -22.55 -10.92 5.77
CA GLU A 39 -22.53 -9.81 4.79
C GLU A 39 -23.08 -10.20 3.41
N ASP A 40 -23.54 -9.19 2.65
CA ASP A 40 -24.00 -9.37 1.27
C ASP A 40 -22.81 -9.52 0.31
N GLY A 41 -22.37 -10.77 0.09
CA GLY A 41 -21.27 -11.11 -0.82
C GLY A 41 -21.51 -10.79 -2.30
N SER A 42 -22.71 -10.31 -2.69
CA SER A 42 -22.92 -9.77 -4.04
C SER A 42 -22.32 -8.37 -4.23
N ILE A 43 -22.05 -7.66 -3.12
CA ILE A 43 -21.38 -6.36 -3.10
C ILE A 43 -19.88 -6.60 -2.89
N SER A 44 -19.06 -6.15 -3.84
CA SER A 44 -17.62 -6.32 -3.72
C SER A 44 -17.03 -5.32 -2.72
N SER A 45 -16.22 -5.81 -1.78
CA SER A 45 -15.37 -5.00 -0.89
C SER A 45 -14.10 -4.48 -1.60
N LYS A 46 -13.84 -4.93 -2.83
CA LYS A 46 -12.63 -4.61 -3.58
C LYS A 46 -12.62 -3.15 -4.05
N PRO A 47 -11.59 -2.36 -3.69
CA PRO A 47 -11.41 -1.00 -4.23
C PRO A 47 -11.01 -1.01 -5.70
N ASP A 48 -11.12 0.15 -6.35
CA ASP A 48 -10.73 0.39 -7.75
C ASP A 48 -9.26 0.82 -7.90
N ALA A 49 -8.60 1.25 -6.82
CA ALA A 49 -7.16 1.47 -6.74
C ALA A 49 -6.66 1.38 -5.29
N LEU A 50 -5.35 1.10 -5.14
CA LEU A 50 -4.69 0.97 -3.84
C LEU A 50 -3.55 1.98 -3.67
N VAL A 51 -3.52 2.66 -2.53
CA VAL A 51 -2.44 3.56 -2.11
C VAL A 51 -1.85 3.06 -0.78
N LEU A 52 -0.71 2.39 -0.86
CA LEU A 52 -0.17 1.62 0.26
C LEU A 52 1.14 2.23 0.76
N ILE A 53 1.15 2.74 1.97
CA ILE A 53 2.36 3.31 2.58
C ILE A 53 2.87 2.32 3.61
N ASN A 54 4.05 1.75 3.37
CA ASN A 54 4.70 0.72 4.17
C ASN A 54 3.79 -0.40 4.74
N PRO A 55 2.92 -1.06 3.95
CA PRO A 55 2.08 -2.16 4.46
C PRO A 55 2.91 -3.35 4.96
N ALA A 56 2.36 -4.14 5.87
CA ALA A 56 2.93 -5.41 6.31
C ALA A 56 2.26 -6.58 5.57
N PHE A 57 3.05 -7.32 4.79
CA PHE A 57 2.60 -8.50 4.02
C PHE A 57 3.25 -9.80 4.49
N GLY A 58 3.84 -9.78 5.68
CA GLY A 58 4.65 -10.86 6.24
C GLY A 58 5.92 -10.32 6.87
N PHE A 59 6.53 -11.12 7.72
CA PHE A 59 7.87 -10.85 8.24
C PHE A 59 8.93 -11.33 7.24
N SER A 60 10.16 -10.84 7.41
CA SER A 60 11.32 -11.33 6.66
C SER A 60 11.48 -12.84 6.83
N ASP A 61 11.79 -13.56 5.74
CA ASP A 61 12.13 -14.99 5.80
C ASP A 61 13.44 -15.23 6.54
N ASP A 62 14.35 -14.26 6.49
CA ASP A 62 15.57 -14.28 7.29
C ASP A 62 15.20 -13.99 8.76
N ARG A 63 15.07 -15.08 9.54
CA ARG A 63 14.74 -15.05 10.97
C ARG A 63 15.80 -14.37 11.84
N SER A 64 17.04 -14.19 11.34
CA SER A 64 18.09 -13.46 12.05
C SER A 64 17.81 -11.96 12.09
N ARG A 65 17.02 -11.44 11.14
CA ARG A 65 16.56 -10.04 11.07
C ARG A 65 15.34 -9.75 11.94
N LEU A 66 14.83 -10.75 12.65
CA LEU A 66 13.64 -10.63 13.49
C LEU A 66 14.01 -10.61 14.99
N THR A 67 13.28 -9.82 15.78
CA THR A 67 13.33 -9.93 17.24
C THR A 67 12.63 -11.20 17.72
N PRO A 68 12.86 -11.67 18.97
CA PRO A 68 12.10 -12.78 19.55
C PRO A 68 10.58 -12.56 19.47
N GLU A 69 10.12 -11.33 19.74
CA GLU A 69 8.70 -10.96 19.69
C GLU A 69 8.15 -11.03 18.26
N GLN A 70 8.92 -10.57 17.27
CA GLN A 70 8.53 -10.68 15.86
C GLN A 70 8.46 -12.13 15.40
N ARG A 71 9.37 -13.00 15.85
CA ARG A 71 9.31 -14.44 15.56
C ARG A 71 8.05 -15.08 16.16
N GLN A 72 7.74 -14.76 17.41
CA GLN A 72 6.51 -15.24 18.05
C GLN A 72 5.26 -14.72 17.34
N ALA A 73 5.24 -13.43 16.96
CA ALA A 73 4.13 -12.83 16.23
C ALA A 73 3.94 -13.45 14.84
N ALA A 74 5.03 -13.80 14.16
CA ALA A 74 5.01 -14.46 12.85
C ALA A 74 4.35 -15.85 12.90
N GLU A 75 4.44 -16.55 14.04
CA GLU A 75 3.84 -17.87 14.25
C GLU A 75 2.43 -17.79 14.85
N GLY A 76 1.99 -16.59 15.25
CA GLY A 76 0.69 -16.35 15.87
C GLY A 76 -0.39 -15.81 14.91
N PRO A 77 -1.54 -15.40 15.45
CA PRO A 77 -2.65 -14.87 14.66
C PRO A 77 -2.29 -13.66 13.79
N LEU A 78 -1.39 -12.79 14.27
CA LEU A 78 -0.90 -11.65 13.47
C LEU A 78 -0.16 -12.13 12.22
N GLY A 79 0.76 -13.08 12.36
CA GLY A 79 1.50 -13.69 11.25
C GLY A 79 0.58 -14.34 10.23
N ALA A 80 -0.42 -15.10 10.70
CA ALA A 80 -1.45 -15.70 9.83
C ALA A 80 -2.26 -14.63 9.09
N PHE A 81 -2.64 -13.55 9.77
CA PHE A 81 -3.39 -12.44 9.16
C PHE A 81 -2.56 -11.72 8.09
N ILE A 82 -1.35 -11.27 8.42
CA ILE A 82 -0.53 -10.47 7.48
C ILE A 82 -0.01 -11.27 6.27
N THR A 83 -0.11 -12.62 6.31
CA THR A 83 0.25 -13.51 5.19
C THR A 83 -0.97 -14.11 4.47
N SER A 84 -2.20 -13.73 4.86
CA SER A 84 -3.46 -14.29 4.30
C SER A 84 -3.83 -13.78 2.90
N TRP A 85 -3.06 -12.84 2.35
CA TRP A 85 -3.28 -12.29 1.03
C TRP A 85 -2.87 -13.28 -0.07
N LYS A 86 -3.57 -13.23 -1.21
CA LYS A 86 -3.26 -14.05 -2.38
C LYS A 86 -3.64 -13.33 -3.67
N VAL A 87 -2.69 -13.19 -4.57
CA VAL A 87 -2.93 -12.68 -5.94
C VAL A 87 -3.28 -13.86 -6.84
N THR A 88 -4.57 -14.09 -7.08
CA THR A 88 -5.06 -15.19 -7.94
C THR A 88 -5.36 -14.77 -9.38
N LYS A 89 -5.66 -13.48 -9.58
CA LYS A 89 -5.96 -12.84 -10.86
C LYS A 89 -5.62 -11.36 -10.78
N GLY A 90 -5.73 -10.66 -11.91
CA GLY A 90 -5.60 -9.22 -11.93
C GLY A 90 -6.58 -8.51 -10.98
N GLY A 91 -6.17 -7.40 -10.40
CA GLY A 91 -6.93 -6.64 -9.41
C GLY A 91 -6.72 -5.13 -9.55
N PRO A 92 -7.02 -4.34 -8.49
CA PRO A 92 -6.83 -2.90 -8.54
C PRO A 92 -5.35 -2.52 -8.76
N PRO A 93 -5.07 -1.51 -9.60
CA PRO A 93 -3.74 -0.92 -9.69
C PRO A 93 -3.30 -0.42 -8.31
N ALA A 94 -2.02 -0.62 -8.00
CA ALA A 94 -1.48 -0.29 -6.68
C ALA A 94 -0.23 0.59 -6.79
N ILE A 95 -0.08 1.52 -5.84
CA ILE A 95 1.18 2.20 -5.57
C ILE A 95 1.63 1.91 -4.14
N LEU A 96 2.91 1.57 -3.98
CA LEU A 96 3.53 1.19 -2.72
C LEU A 96 4.72 2.11 -2.42
N PHE A 97 4.87 2.49 -1.15
CA PHE A 97 5.98 3.33 -0.67
C PHE A 97 6.68 2.69 0.52
N PHE A 98 8.00 2.60 0.49
CA PHE A 98 8.80 2.08 1.60
C PHE A 98 10.08 2.89 1.82
N GLY A 99 10.59 2.88 3.05
CA GLY A 99 11.99 3.25 3.27
C GLY A 99 12.93 2.08 2.92
N THR A 100 14.14 2.36 2.44
CA THR A 100 15.11 1.29 2.10
C THR A 100 15.63 0.51 3.31
N GLU A 101 15.46 1.03 4.52
CA GLU A 101 15.76 0.33 5.79
C GLU A 101 14.52 -0.31 6.44
N ASP A 102 13.35 -0.28 5.79
CA ASP A 102 12.14 -0.90 6.34
C ASP A 102 12.17 -2.44 6.16
N PRO A 103 12.11 -3.25 7.24
CA PRO A 103 12.16 -4.70 7.13
C PRO A 103 10.93 -5.33 6.44
N PHE A 104 9.80 -4.62 6.34
CA PHE A 104 8.59 -5.14 5.69
C PHE A 104 8.63 -5.03 4.15
N GLN A 105 9.59 -4.29 3.59
CA GLN A 105 9.63 -4.03 2.16
C GLN A 105 9.83 -5.30 1.33
N ASP A 106 10.52 -6.32 1.87
CA ASP A 106 10.88 -7.52 1.10
C ASP A 106 9.62 -8.31 0.69
N LYS A 107 8.72 -8.57 1.65
CA LYS A 107 7.42 -9.21 1.38
C LYS A 107 6.50 -8.32 0.56
N ALA A 108 6.60 -7.01 0.69
CA ALA A 108 5.83 -6.10 -0.14
C ALA A 108 6.30 -6.05 -1.61
N ARG A 109 7.60 -6.25 -1.87
CA ARG A 109 8.11 -6.43 -3.23
C ARG A 109 7.56 -7.71 -3.85
N ASP A 110 7.47 -8.80 -3.08
CA ASP A 110 6.89 -10.06 -3.56
C ASP A 110 5.43 -9.89 -3.93
N PHE A 111 4.64 -9.21 -3.09
CA PHE A 111 3.27 -8.84 -3.40
C PHE A 111 3.18 -8.04 -4.72
N ALA A 112 3.97 -6.97 -4.86
CA ALA A 112 3.97 -6.14 -6.07
C ALA A 112 4.40 -6.92 -7.33
N ARG A 113 5.38 -7.81 -7.23
CA ARG A 113 5.77 -8.71 -8.34
C ARG A 113 4.64 -9.64 -8.75
N GLN A 114 3.92 -10.21 -7.78
CA GLN A 114 2.77 -11.06 -8.07
C GLN A 114 1.64 -10.29 -8.76
N LEU A 115 1.38 -9.04 -8.35
CA LEU A 115 0.44 -8.16 -9.06
C LEU A 115 0.84 -7.95 -10.53
N ILE A 116 2.12 -7.61 -10.77
CA ILE A 116 2.65 -7.39 -12.12
C ILE A 116 2.54 -8.67 -12.95
N ALA A 117 2.91 -9.82 -12.40
CA ALA A 117 2.81 -11.12 -13.07
C ALA A 117 1.35 -11.49 -13.41
N ALA A 118 0.39 -11.06 -12.60
CA ALA A 118 -1.04 -11.21 -12.85
C ALA A 118 -1.62 -10.14 -13.82
N GLY A 119 -0.78 -9.30 -14.43
CA GLY A 119 -1.19 -8.25 -15.36
C GLY A 119 -1.74 -6.98 -14.70
N THR A 120 -1.55 -6.82 -13.38
CA THR A 120 -1.98 -5.63 -12.63
C THR A 120 -0.86 -4.59 -12.58
N ARG A 121 -1.18 -3.33 -12.83
CA ARG A 121 -0.21 -2.24 -12.63
C ARG A 121 0.13 -2.12 -11.15
N ALA A 122 1.40 -2.34 -10.80
CA ALA A 122 1.94 -2.01 -9.49
C ALA A 122 3.15 -1.09 -9.62
N GLU A 123 3.21 -0.03 -8.82
CA GLU A 123 4.37 0.85 -8.71
C GLU A 123 4.95 0.78 -7.31
N PHE A 124 6.26 0.63 -7.20
CA PHE A 124 6.95 0.53 -5.93
C PHE A 124 8.00 1.64 -5.83
N TYR A 125 7.85 2.52 -4.85
CA TYR A 125 8.76 3.63 -4.61
C TYR A 125 9.49 3.47 -3.29
N THR A 126 10.76 3.85 -3.28
CA THR A 126 11.60 3.81 -2.08
C THR A 126 12.15 5.17 -1.69
N ALA A 127 12.23 5.43 -0.39
CA ALA A 127 12.91 6.55 0.23
C ALA A 127 14.25 6.07 0.83
N GLU A 128 15.37 6.59 0.31
CA GLU A 128 16.72 6.13 0.69
C GLU A 128 17.03 6.42 2.17
N GLY A 129 17.62 5.45 2.86
CA GLY A 129 17.99 5.50 4.29
C GLY A 129 16.81 5.59 5.25
N GLN A 130 15.57 5.52 4.76
CA GLN A 130 14.39 5.67 5.60
C GLN A 130 13.92 4.35 6.20
N ARG A 131 13.32 4.42 7.38
CA ARG A 131 12.74 3.28 8.11
C ARG A 131 11.22 3.26 8.01
N HIS A 132 10.60 2.29 8.68
CA HIS A 132 9.15 2.21 8.80
C HIS A 132 8.54 3.54 9.31
N ALA A 133 7.37 3.92 8.79
CA ALA A 133 6.64 5.13 9.13
C ALA A 133 7.36 6.46 8.78
N PHE A 134 8.31 6.44 7.83
CA PHE A 134 9.08 7.63 7.42
C PHE A 134 8.23 8.83 6.98
N PHE A 135 7.04 8.56 6.42
CA PHE A 135 6.15 9.58 5.90
C PHE A 135 5.42 10.43 6.97
N ASN A 136 5.44 10.01 8.25
CA ASN A 136 4.69 10.70 9.31
C ASN A 136 5.36 11.98 9.85
N ARG A 137 6.57 12.31 9.41
CA ARG A 137 7.38 13.43 9.96
C ARG A 137 7.27 14.69 9.10
N SER A 138 6.06 15.23 8.95
CA SER A 138 5.77 16.36 8.05
C SER A 138 6.63 17.60 8.28
N ASP A 139 6.85 17.97 9.54
CA ASP A 139 7.41 19.29 9.88
C ASP A 139 8.94 19.34 9.81
N SER A 140 9.58 18.17 9.67
CA SER A 140 11.04 18.03 9.69
C SER A 140 11.57 17.23 8.51
N SER A 141 10.71 16.88 7.56
CA SER A 141 11.08 16.00 6.46
C SER A 141 10.22 16.22 5.20
N PRO A 142 10.84 16.23 4.01
CA PRO A 142 10.10 16.37 2.75
C PRO A 142 9.34 15.10 2.36
N TRP A 143 9.52 13.97 3.07
CA TRP A 143 8.99 12.68 2.63
C TRP A 143 7.47 12.60 2.53
N GLN A 144 6.74 13.25 3.44
CA GLN A 144 5.28 13.28 3.37
C GLN A 144 4.82 13.96 2.07
N THR A 145 5.37 15.14 1.78
CA THR A 145 5.11 15.92 0.56
C THR A 145 5.45 15.12 -0.68
N LEU A 146 6.60 14.44 -0.71
CA LEU A 146 7.03 13.62 -1.84
C LEU A 146 6.08 12.44 -2.08
N VAL A 147 5.67 11.75 -1.02
CA VAL A 147 4.70 10.64 -1.10
C VAL A 147 3.33 11.15 -1.59
N LEU A 148 2.79 12.23 -1.01
CA LEU A 148 1.51 12.79 -1.42
C LEU A 148 1.53 13.25 -2.88
N ARG A 149 2.59 13.92 -3.31
CA ARG A 149 2.76 14.34 -4.70
C ARG A 149 2.81 13.15 -5.66
N GLN A 150 3.48 12.07 -5.27
CA GLN A 150 3.56 10.86 -6.10
C GLN A 150 2.22 10.10 -6.14
N ILE A 151 1.43 10.15 -5.06
CA ILE A 151 0.05 9.64 -5.04
C ILE A 151 -0.82 10.43 -6.01
N ASP A 152 -0.76 11.78 -6.02
CA ASP A 152 -1.49 12.62 -6.98
C ASP A 152 -1.18 12.20 -8.42
N LEU A 153 0.11 12.06 -8.76
CA LEU A 153 0.54 11.64 -10.10
C LEU A 153 0.01 10.25 -10.47
N PHE A 154 0.05 9.30 -9.54
CA PHE A 154 -0.50 7.97 -9.76
C PHE A 154 -2.01 8.01 -10.00
N LEU A 155 -2.76 8.69 -9.16
CA LEU A 155 -4.22 8.79 -9.29
C LEU A 155 -4.66 9.59 -10.53
N ALA A 156 -3.94 10.66 -10.88
CA ALA A 156 -4.15 11.40 -12.13
C ALA A 156 -3.91 10.51 -13.36
N SER A 157 -2.87 9.66 -13.34
CA SER A 157 -2.58 8.72 -14.44
C SER A 157 -3.64 7.63 -14.62
N LEU A 158 -4.50 7.41 -13.61
CA LEU A 158 -5.65 6.52 -13.67
C LEU A 158 -6.95 7.27 -14.00
N GLY A 159 -6.91 8.59 -14.14
CA GLY A 159 -8.07 9.43 -14.45
C GLY A 159 -8.95 9.76 -13.24
N TYR A 160 -8.47 9.55 -12.01
CA TYR A 160 -9.18 9.90 -10.77
C TYR A 160 -9.06 11.38 -10.44
N LEU A 161 -7.91 12.00 -10.75
CA LEU A 161 -7.64 13.42 -10.51
C LEU A 161 -7.31 14.14 -11.82
N ARG A 162 -7.43 15.48 -11.81
CA ARG A 162 -7.12 16.35 -12.96
C ARG A 162 -6.21 17.49 -12.53
N GLY A 163 -5.35 17.91 -13.46
CA GLY A 163 -4.38 18.98 -13.24
C GLY A 163 -3.09 18.47 -12.60
N ASP A 164 -2.16 19.40 -12.42
CA ASP A 164 -0.87 19.11 -11.77
C ASP A 164 -1.03 19.05 -10.24
N PRO A 165 -0.17 18.28 -9.54
CA PRO A 165 -0.17 18.26 -8.08
C PRO A 165 0.07 19.67 -7.50
N VAL A 166 -0.86 20.13 -6.66
CA VAL A 166 -0.81 21.47 -6.04
C VAL A 166 0.14 21.52 -4.84
N ILE A 167 0.50 20.36 -4.28
CA ILE A 167 1.47 20.27 -3.20
C ILE A 167 2.87 20.57 -3.75
N GLY A 168 3.42 21.70 -3.32
CA GLY A 168 4.77 22.14 -3.66
C GLY A 168 5.84 21.35 -2.91
N ILE A 169 6.94 21.04 -3.58
CA ILE A 169 8.14 20.45 -2.95
C ILE A 169 8.94 21.61 -2.32
N PRO A 170 9.36 21.51 -1.04
CA PRO A 170 10.25 22.50 -0.42
C PRO A 170 11.51 22.71 -1.26
N ALA A 171 11.90 23.97 -1.50
CA ALA A 171 12.98 24.31 -2.43
C ALA A 171 14.36 23.75 -2.03
N ASP A 172 14.55 23.48 -0.73
CA ASP A 172 15.74 22.88 -0.12
C ASP A 172 15.72 21.33 -0.12
N THR A 173 14.71 20.70 -0.73
CA THR A 173 14.61 19.24 -0.82
C THR A 173 15.74 18.68 -1.67
N THR A 174 16.64 17.92 -1.06
CA THR A 174 17.78 17.23 -1.72
C THR A 174 17.56 15.74 -1.94
N VAL A 175 16.44 15.20 -1.47
CA VAL A 175 16.08 13.79 -1.56
C VAL A 175 14.94 13.58 -2.56
N THR A 176 14.79 12.36 -3.06
CA THR A 176 13.71 12.00 -3.98
C THR A 176 13.26 10.56 -3.77
N LEU A 177 12.02 10.27 -4.16
CA LEU A 177 11.51 8.90 -4.23
C LEU A 177 12.11 8.20 -5.45
N GLN A 178 12.59 6.98 -5.25
CA GLN A 178 13.14 6.14 -6.30
C GLN A 178 12.13 5.10 -6.73
N ARG A 179 11.75 5.07 -8.00
CA ARG A 179 10.92 3.99 -8.52
C ARG A 179 11.76 2.72 -8.69
N VAL A 180 11.35 1.65 -8.03
CA VAL A 180 11.97 0.33 -8.17
C VAL A 180 11.38 -0.38 -9.38
N ARG A 181 12.25 -0.94 -10.23
CA ARG A 181 11.84 -1.85 -11.31
C ARG A 181 11.70 -3.26 -10.73
N LEU A 182 10.47 -3.77 -10.70
CA LEU A 182 10.11 -5.08 -10.18
C LEU A 182 9.82 -6.08 -11.30
#